data_AF-A0A1J4JS28-F1
#
_entry.id   AF-A0A1J4JS28-F1
#
_cell.length_a   1.000
_cell.length_b   1.000
_cell.length_c   1.000
_cell.angle_alpha   90.00
_cell.angle_beta   90.00
_cell.angle_gamma   90.00
#
_symmetry.space_group_name_H-M   'P 1'
#
loop_
_entity.id
_entity.type
_entity.pdbx_description
1 polymer ?
#
loop_
_entity_poly.entity_id
_entity_poly.type
_entity_poly.pdbx_seq_one_letter_code
_entity_poly.pdbx_strand_id
1 'polypeptide(L)'
;MQIQKILPKNSEIRSIRSYLNFVMNPVIHQQLVEAMQYFPSQISANSQYQFSVKFNRANSPQNTFEVILNADYPQSAPRIRRGNKEFQTLMTSSWMPVFTLRHLVEHLQVCSDVVLAGQFSLNKNEVKNIVYSSRPEAVATKEARDNLLKSNLMPTTQKAFEQAQHVKKLMAEEQSKVNNGIVDVSTKAEKLRSVKPDLVATSSPATVSGENQSQKASAIKKYKHEAKKVKKEVNNVLAEISNGDITFSECKEKLTKLYEKMYLMEESAQMLEDRNDI
;
A
#
# COMPACT_ATOMS: atom_id res chain seq x y z
N MET A 1 31.88 -38.42 -7.66
CA MET A 1 30.61 -37.79 -7.26
C MET A 1 29.99 -37.14 -8.50
N GLN A 2 29.03 -37.81 -9.13
CA GLN A 2 28.33 -37.30 -10.32
C GLN A 2 27.08 -36.54 -9.89
N ILE A 3 26.96 -35.28 -10.30
CA ILE A 3 25.76 -34.46 -10.07
C ILE A 3 24.76 -34.79 -11.18
N GLN A 4 23.71 -35.54 -10.82
CA GLN A 4 22.56 -35.78 -11.70
C GLN A 4 21.82 -34.45 -11.92
N LYS A 5 21.84 -33.96 -13.16
CA LYS A 5 20.90 -32.93 -13.64
C LYS A 5 19.49 -33.51 -13.60
N ILE A 6 18.66 -33.00 -12.71
CA ILE A 6 17.22 -33.27 -12.68
C ILE A 6 16.61 -32.55 -13.88
N LEU A 7 16.35 -33.30 -14.96
CA LEU A 7 15.52 -32.87 -16.08
C LEU A 7 14.05 -32.87 -15.61
N PRO A 8 13.28 -31.78 -15.83
CA PRO A 8 11.84 -31.79 -15.56
C PRO A 8 11.10 -32.77 -16.47
N LYS A 9 10.09 -33.42 -15.92
CA LYS A 9 9.34 -34.53 -16.52
C LYS A 9 8.58 -34.08 -17.77
N ASN A 10 8.57 -34.92 -18.80
CA ASN A 10 7.95 -34.75 -20.13
C ASN A 10 6.45 -34.36 -20.13
N SER A 11 5.75 -34.36 -19.00
CA SER A 11 4.37 -33.90 -18.86
C SER A 11 4.24 -32.37 -18.81
N GLU A 12 5.23 -31.63 -18.30
CA GLU A 12 5.20 -30.16 -18.25
C GLU A 12 5.48 -29.54 -19.63
N ILE A 13 6.30 -30.21 -20.44
CA ILE A 13 6.65 -29.78 -21.81
C ILE A 13 5.43 -29.84 -22.74
N ARG A 14 4.48 -30.78 -22.51
CA ARG A 14 3.24 -30.86 -23.31
C ARG A 14 2.27 -29.73 -23.00
N SER A 15 2.23 -29.22 -21.77
CA SER A 15 1.40 -28.08 -21.39
C SER A 15 1.89 -26.79 -22.05
N ILE A 16 3.21 -26.57 -22.12
CA ILE A 16 3.79 -25.37 -22.76
C ILE A 16 3.57 -25.38 -24.28
N ARG A 17 3.57 -26.56 -24.93
CA ARG A 17 3.43 -26.68 -26.39
C ARG A 17 2.01 -26.39 -26.91
N SER A 18 0.95 -26.48 -26.11
CA SER A 18 -0.41 -26.22 -26.59
C SER A 18 -0.78 -24.74 -26.71
N TYR A 19 0.09 -23.82 -26.26
CA TYR A 19 -0.19 -22.38 -26.26
C TYR A 19 0.51 -21.58 -27.39
N LEU A 20 1.22 -22.27 -28.29
CA LEU A 20 2.12 -21.64 -29.28
C LEU A 20 1.59 -21.69 -30.73
N ASN A 21 0.35 -21.26 -30.96
CA ASN A 21 -0.18 -21.02 -32.32
C ASN A 21 -0.32 -19.53 -32.69
N PHE A 22 0.26 -18.63 -31.89
CA PHE A 22 0.35 -17.21 -32.21
C PHE A 22 1.80 -16.85 -32.50
N VAL A 23 2.05 -16.12 -33.61
CA VAL A 23 3.35 -15.52 -33.92
C VAL A 23 3.59 -14.37 -32.94
N MET A 24 3.99 -14.72 -31.72
CA MET A 24 4.21 -13.79 -30.62
C MET A 24 5.50 -13.00 -30.90
N ASN A 25 5.50 -11.69 -30.63
CA ASN A 25 6.72 -10.88 -30.71
C ASN A 25 7.83 -11.56 -29.88
N PRO A 26 9.04 -11.78 -30.42
CA PRO A 26 10.08 -12.57 -29.77
C PRO A 26 10.49 -11.99 -28.40
N VAL A 27 10.44 -10.66 -28.24
CA VAL A 27 10.73 -9.99 -26.97
C VAL A 27 9.67 -10.31 -25.91
N ILE A 28 8.39 -10.20 -26.28
CA ILE A 28 7.27 -10.54 -25.40
C ILE A 28 7.31 -12.01 -25.03
N HIS A 29 7.54 -12.88 -26.02
CA HIS A 29 7.62 -14.32 -25.80
C HIS A 29 8.73 -14.67 -24.81
N GLN A 30 9.93 -14.14 -25.01
CA GLN A 30 11.06 -14.40 -24.13
C GLN A 30 10.78 -13.93 -22.69
N GLN A 31 10.25 -12.72 -22.51
CA GLN A 31 9.93 -12.20 -21.18
C GLN A 31 8.79 -12.96 -20.49
N LEU A 32 7.81 -13.43 -21.26
CA LEU A 32 6.72 -14.24 -20.72
C LEU A 32 7.21 -15.62 -20.29
N VAL A 33 8.05 -16.27 -21.10
CA VAL A 33 8.70 -17.54 -20.73
C VAL A 33 9.52 -17.39 -19.46
N GLU A 34 10.30 -16.32 -19.34
CA GLU A 34 11.05 -16.01 -18.12
C GLU A 34 10.10 -15.85 -16.92
N ALA A 35 9.07 -15.02 -17.04
CA ALA A 35 8.10 -14.83 -15.95
C ALA A 35 7.42 -16.15 -15.54
N MET A 36 7.07 -17.00 -16.50
CA MET A 36 6.47 -18.32 -16.23
C MET A 36 7.43 -19.31 -15.57
N GLN A 37 8.75 -19.16 -15.73
CA GLN A 37 9.72 -19.98 -14.98
C GLN A 37 9.69 -19.66 -13.48
N TYR A 38 9.48 -18.39 -13.12
CA TYR A 38 9.38 -17.95 -11.73
C TYR A 38 7.97 -18.11 -11.15
N PHE A 39 6.93 -18.03 -12.00
CA PHE A 39 5.52 -18.07 -11.61
C PHE A 39 4.69 -19.06 -12.46
N PRO A 40 5.03 -20.36 -12.45
CA PRO A 40 4.49 -21.34 -13.40
C PRO A 40 2.99 -21.63 -13.23
N SER A 41 2.45 -21.47 -12.02
CA SER A 41 1.04 -21.79 -11.71
C SER A 41 0.16 -20.55 -11.58
N GLN A 42 0.75 -19.36 -11.66
CA GLN A 42 0.06 -18.09 -11.48
C GLN A 42 -0.23 -17.40 -12.83
N ILE A 43 0.57 -17.66 -13.87
CA ILE A 43 0.43 -17.01 -15.18
C ILE A 43 -0.35 -17.91 -16.14
N SER A 44 -1.28 -17.33 -16.90
CA SER A 44 -1.99 -17.99 -17.99
C SER A 44 -2.07 -17.06 -19.20
N ALA A 45 -1.50 -17.48 -20.33
CA ALA A 45 -1.54 -16.69 -21.56
C ALA A 45 -2.92 -16.81 -22.23
N ASN A 46 -3.55 -15.66 -22.50
CA ASN A 46 -4.86 -15.61 -23.17
C ASN A 46 -4.71 -15.27 -24.67
N SER A 47 -3.76 -14.39 -25.00
CA SER A 47 -3.44 -14.00 -26.38
C SER A 47 -1.98 -13.52 -26.49
N GLN A 48 -1.57 -13.09 -27.69
CA GLN A 48 -0.23 -12.53 -27.93
C GLN A 48 0.10 -11.31 -27.06
N TYR A 49 -0.90 -10.48 -26.76
CA TYR A 49 -0.74 -9.23 -26.01
C TYR A 49 -1.51 -9.26 -24.69
N GLN A 50 -1.92 -10.44 -24.22
CA GLN A 50 -2.76 -10.53 -23.03
C GLN A 50 -2.51 -11.81 -22.26
N PHE A 51 -2.34 -11.67 -20.96
CA PHE A 51 -2.22 -12.79 -20.04
C PHE A 51 -2.86 -12.47 -18.69
N SER A 52 -3.26 -13.50 -17.99
CA SER A 52 -3.83 -13.43 -16.66
C SER A 52 -2.79 -13.84 -15.62
N VAL A 53 -2.82 -13.18 -14.47
CA VAL A 53 -2.01 -13.50 -13.29
C VAL A 53 -2.95 -13.74 -12.12
N LYS A 54 -2.94 -14.94 -11.54
CA LYS A 54 -3.79 -15.33 -10.42
C LYS A 54 -2.96 -15.78 -9.23
N PHE A 55 -3.11 -15.07 -8.11
CA PHE A 55 -2.49 -15.46 -6.85
C PHE A 55 -3.54 -16.13 -5.94
N ASN A 56 -3.36 -17.42 -5.68
CA ASN A 56 -4.24 -18.17 -4.78
C ASN A 56 -3.93 -17.82 -3.32
N ARG A 57 -4.64 -16.82 -2.77
CA ARG A 57 -4.60 -16.43 -1.36
C ARG A 57 -5.95 -16.73 -0.72
N ALA A 58 -5.95 -17.36 0.46
CA ALA A 58 -7.14 -17.84 1.15
C ALA A 58 -8.21 -16.76 1.45
N ASN A 59 -7.81 -15.48 1.50
CA ASN A 59 -8.65 -14.40 2.02
C ASN A 59 -9.01 -13.30 1.01
N SER A 60 -8.76 -13.48 -0.29
CA SER A 60 -9.06 -12.43 -1.29
C SER A 60 -9.55 -13.00 -2.64
N PRO A 61 -10.86 -12.92 -2.95
CA PRO A 61 -11.40 -13.36 -4.23
C PRO A 61 -11.01 -12.46 -5.42
N GLN A 62 -10.37 -11.30 -5.17
CA GLN A 62 -10.00 -10.32 -6.18
C GLN A 62 -8.51 -10.38 -6.59
N ASN A 63 -7.82 -11.50 -6.39
CA ASN A 63 -6.38 -11.62 -6.67
C ASN A 63 -6.06 -12.10 -8.10
N THR A 64 -6.95 -11.81 -9.03
CA THR A 64 -6.76 -12.04 -10.47
C THR A 64 -6.51 -10.70 -11.15
N PHE A 65 -5.40 -10.63 -11.86
CA PHE A 65 -5.01 -9.50 -12.69
C PHE A 65 -5.04 -9.91 -14.15
N GLU A 66 -5.61 -9.07 -15.00
CA GLU A 66 -5.50 -9.16 -16.44
C GLU A 66 -4.46 -8.14 -16.90
N VAL A 67 -3.41 -8.60 -17.55
CA VAL A 67 -2.35 -7.76 -18.11
C VAL A 67 -2.53 -7.67 -19.62
N ILE A 68 -2.58 -6.45 -20.13
CA ILE A 68 -2.77 -6.13 -21.54
C ILE A 68 -1.54 -5.34 -21.99
N LEU A 69 -0.82 -5.88 -22.96
CA LEU A 69 0.36 -5.28 -23.57
C LEU A 69 -0.08 -4.44 -24.77
N ASN A 70 0.52 -3.28 -24.96
CA ASN A 70 0.34 -2.52 -26.20
C ASN A 70 1.27 -3.09 -27.29
N ALA A 71 0.99 -2.75 -28.55
CA ALA A 71 1.77 -3.22 -29.69
C ALA A 71 3.24 -2.73 -29.68
N ASP A 72 3.51 -1.60 -29.03
CA ASP A 72 4.83 -0.97 -28.89
C ASP A 72 5.58 -1.39 -27.61
N TYR A 73 5.06 -2.37 -26.85
CA TYR A 73 5.76 -2.94 -25.70
C TYR A 73 7.18 -3.44 -26.08
N PRO A 74 8.23 -3.17 -25.28
CA PRO A 74 8.20 -2.59 -23.93
C PRO A 74 8.30 -1.05 -23.85
N GLN A 75 8.20 -0.32 -24.96
CA GLN A 75 8.32 1.14 -24.95
C GLN A 75 7.18 1.82 -24.17
N SER A 76 5.98 1.25 -24.20
CA SER A 76 4.85 1.71 -23.41
C SER A 76 4.52 0.76 -22.25
N ALA A 77 3.89 1.34 -21.22
CA ALA A 77 3.47 0.62 -20.05
C ALA A 77 2.36 -0.40 -20.39
N PRO A 78 2.41 -1.62 -19.82
CA PRO A 78 1.29 -2.54 -19.87
C PRO A 78 0.11 -1.98 -19.06
N ARG A 79 -1.11 -2.24 -19.52
CA ARG A 79 -2.34 -1.92 -18.78
C ARG A 79 -2.73 -3.12 -17.92
N ILE A 80 -3.21 -2.85 -16.72
CA ILE A 80 -3.60 -3.90 -15.77
C ILE A 80 -5.05 -3.68 -15.38
N ARG A 81 -5.82 -4.76 -15.31
CA ARG A 81 -7.16 -4.77 -14.74
C ARG A 81 -7.24 -5.72 -13.56
N ARG A 82 -8.00 -5.33 -12.55
CA ARG A 82 -8.36 -6.17 -11.41
C ARG A 82 -9.88 -6.28 -11.36
N GLY A 83 -10.41 -7.42 -11.78
CA GLY A 83 -11.84 -7.54 -12.13
C GLY A 83 -12.20 -6.60 -13.28
N ASN A 84 -13.26 -5.80 -13.13
CA ASN A 84 -13.75 -4.90 -14.18
C ASN A 84 -13.15 -3.48 -14.13
N LYS A 85 -12.16 -3.23 -13.27
CA LYS A 85 -11.55 -1.90 -13.09
C LYS A 85 -10.10 -1.91 -13.54
N GLU A 86 -9.68 -0.82 -14.17
CA GLU A 86 -8.28 -0.54 -14.42
C GLU A 86 -7.55 -0.38 -13.07
N PHE A 87 -6.39 -1.03 -12.97
CA PHE A 87 -5.59 -1.11 -11.77
C PHE A 87 -4.23 -0.49 -12.06
N GLN A 88 -4.08 0.79 -11.71
CA GLN A 88 -2.81 1.49 -11.88
C GLN A 88 -1.85 1.10 -10.76
N THR A 89 -0.61 0.77 -11.13
CA THR A 89 0.47 0.45 -10.19
C THR A 89 1.55 1.51 -10.27
N LEU A 90 2.39 1.64 -9.23
CA LEU A 90 3.56 2.54 -9.27
C LEU A 90 4.51 2.16 -10.41
N MET A 91 4.62 0.87 -10.69
CA MET A 91 5.45 0.36 -11.78
C MET A 91 4.91 0.74 -13.16
N THR A 92 3.58 0.74 -13.36
CA THR A 92 2.98 1.13 -14.64
C THR A 92 2.90 2.64 -14.82
N SER A 93 2.76 3.43 -13.74
CA SER A 93 2.81 4.89 -13.80
C SER A 93 4.22 5.43 -14.06
N SER A 94 5.25 4.74 -13.58
CA SER A 94 6.66 5.10 -13.77
C SER A 94 7.39 4.10 -14.69
N TRP A 95 6.68 3.60 -15.71
CA TRP A 95 7.19 2.54 -16.56
C TRP A 95 8.46 2.97 -17.30
N MET A 96 9.44 2.06 -17.34
CA MET A 96 10.65 2.20 -18.13
C MET A 96 10.84 0.93 -18.97
N PRO A 97 11.31 1.02 -20.24
CA PRO A 97 11.46 -0.14 -21.11
C PRO A 97 12.45 -1.22 -20.61
N VAL A 98 13.26 -0.90 -19.60
CA VAL A 98 14.13 -1.86 -18.91
C VAL A 98 13.37 -2.82 -18.00
N PHE A 99 12.15 -2.47 -17.59
CA PHE A 99 11.30 -3.34 -16.81
C PHE A 99 10.76 -4.49 -17.66
N THR A 100 10.63 -5.66 -17.03
CA THR A 100 10.23 -6.91 -17.70
C THR A 100 8.91 -7.41 -17.13
N LEU A 101 8.25 -8.33 -17.85
CA LEU A 101 7.02 -8.98 -17.37
C LEU A 101 7.23 -9.68 -16.03
N ARG A 102 8.42 -10.23 -15.77
CA ARG A 102 8.76 -10.81 -14.47
C ARG A 102 8.66 -9.78 -13.35
N HIS A 103 9.32 -8.64 -13.50
CA HIS A 103 9.27 -7.55 -12.50
C HIS A 103 7.83 -7.09 -12.27
N LEU A 104 7.02 -7.05 -13.33
CA LEU A 104 5.59 -6.70 -13.23
C LEU A 104 4.82 -7.73 -12.39
N VAL A 105 5.04 -9.02 -12.64
CA VAL A 105 4.36 -10.09 -11.88
C VAL A 105 4.81 -10.09 -10.42
N GLU A 106 6.10 -9.88 -10.13
CA GLU A 106 6.62 -9.70 -8.77
C GLU A 106 5.93 -8.52 -8.07
N HIS A 107 5.79 -7.38 -8.76
CA HIS A 107 5.09 -6.22 -8.22
C HIS A 107 3.60 -6.51 -7.96
N LEU A 108 2.93 -7.20 -8.88
CA LEU A 108 1.53 -7.60 -8.73
C LEU A 108 1.33 -8.57 -7.57
N GLN A 109 2.30 -9.45 -7.30
CA GLN A 109 2.27 -10.32 -6.14
C GLN A 109 2.24 -9.50 -4.84
N VAL A 110 3.10 -8.49 -4.72
CA VAL A 110 3.09 -7.56 -3.57
C VAL A 110 1.75 -6.82 -3.48
N CYS A 111 1.23 -6.31 -4.60
CA CYS A 111 -0.10 -5.68 -4.64
C CYS A 111 -1.24 -6.63 -4.25
N SER A 112 -1.07 -7.94 -4.46
CA SER A 112 -2.04 -8.97 -4.07
C SER A 112 -1.99 -9.31 -2.58
N ASP A 113 -0.87 -9.00 -1.91
CA ASP A 113 -0.61 -9.26 -0.50
C ASP A 113 -1.10 -8.13 0.40
N VAL A 114 -1.26 -6.93 -0.15
CA VAL A 114 -1.96 -5.84 0.53
C VAL A 114 -3.43 -6.24 0.66
N VAL A 115 -3.80 -6.76 1.83
CA VAL A 115 -5.17 -6.95 2.26
C VAL A 115 -5.84 -5.58 2.16
N LEU A 116 -6.68 -5.38 1.13
CA LEU A 116 -7.62 -4.27 1.15
C LEU A 116 -8.41 -4.44 2.44
N ALA A 117 -8.31 -3.46 3.34
CA ALA A 117 -9.00 -3.48 4.62
C ALA A 117 -10.45 -3.88 4.32
N GLY A 118 -10.83 -5.10 4.74
CA GLY A 118 -12.18 -5.61 4.52
C GLY A 118 -13.12 -4.50 4.95
N GLN A 119 -14.02 -4.10 4.05
CA GLN A 119 -14.82 -2.90 4.22
C GLN A 119 -15.63 -3.05 5.52
N PHE A 120 -15.11 -2.46 6.60
CA PHE A 120 -15.65 -2.65 7.92
C PHE A 120 -16.88 -1.76 8.02
N SER A 121 -18.08 -2.35 7.90
CA SER A 121 -19.32 -1.61 8.06
C SER A 121 -19.70 -1.58 9.55
N LEU A 122 -19.74 -0.37 10.10
CA LEU A 122 -20.29 -0.16 11.44
C LEU A 122 -21.77 -0.57 11.45
N ASN A 123 -22.10 -1.55 12.29
CA ASN A 123 -23.49 -1.93 12.55
C ASN A 123 -24.19 -0.81 13.35
N LYS A 124 -24.86 0.09 12.62
CA LYS A 124 -25.55 1.25 13.20
C LYS A 124 -26.59 0.87 14.24
N ASN A 125 -27.24 -0.29 14.10
CA ASN A 125 -28.28 -0.73 15.03
C ASN A 125 -27.68 -1.17 16.36
N GLU A 126 -26.54 -1.84 16.33
CA GLU A 126 -25.78 -2.22 17.52
C GLU A 126 -25.31 -0.97 18.28
N VAL A 127 -24.69 -0.02 17.57
CA VAL A 127 -24.26 1.27 18.13
C VAL A 127 -25.42 2.00 18.80
N LYS A 128 -26.54 2.10 18.09
CA LYS A 128 -27.75 2.75 18.57
C LYS A 128 -28.28 2.09 19.85
N ASN A 129 -28.36 0.77 19.88
CA ASN A 129 -28.85 0.02 21.04
C ASN A 129 -27.97 0.20 22.28
N ILE A 130 -26.66 0.23 22.11
CA ILE A 130 -25.70 0.40 23.21
C ILE A 130 -25.74 1.84 23.74
N VAL A 131 -25.85 2.84 22.86
CA VAL A 131 -25.99 4.24 23.27
C VAL A 131 -27.28 4.46 24.06
N TYR A 132 -28.41 3.87 23.63
CA TYR A 132 -29.68 4.01 24.34
C TYR A 132 -29.77 3.20 25.64
N SER A 133 -29.05 2.07 25.74
CA SER A 133 -28.99 1.28 26.97
C SER A 133 -27.92 1.77 27.96
N SER A 134 -27.04 2.67 27.52
CA SER A 134 -26.01 3.28 28.36
C SER A 134 -26.59 4.37 29.24
N ARG A 135 -26.01 4.52 30.44
CA ARG A 135 -26.36 5.62 31.34
C ARG A 135 -25.95 6.97 30.72
N PRO A 136 -26.66 8.07 31.01
CA PRO A 136 -26.34 9.40 30.47
C PRO A 136 -24.87 9.82 30.67
N GLU A 137 -24.27 9.43 31.79
CA GLU A 137 -22.89 9.74 32.15
C GLU A 137 -21.87 9.04 31.24
N ALA A 138 -22.24 7.87 30.69
CA ALA A 138 -21.38 7.10 29.79
C ALA A 138 -21.28 7.71 28.38
N VAL A 139 -22.14 8.69 28.05
CA VAL A 139 -22.14 9.39 26.76
C VAL A 139 -21.91 10.91 26.88
N ALA A 140 -21.95 11.45 28.09
CA ALA A 140 -21.84 12.88 28.36
C ALA A 140 -20.47 13.47 27.97
N THR A 141 -19.38 12.79 28.30
CA THR A 141 -18.01 13.30 28.09
C THR A 141 -17.28 12.56 26.96
N LYS A 142 -16.22 13.18 26.44
CA LYS A 142 -15.38 12.56 25.40
C LYS A 142 -14.71 11.28 25.93
N GLU A 143 -14.10 11.32 27.12
CA GLU A 143 -13.51 10.12 27.71
C GLU A 143 -14.54 9.00 27.93
N ALA A 144 -15.76 9.34 28.38
CA ALA A 144 -16.81 8.35 28.61
C ALA A 144 -17.26 7.68 27.30
N ARG A 145 -17.44 8.47 26.23
CA ARG A 145 -17.73 7.95 24.89
C ARG A 145 -16.61 7.07 24.35
N ASP A 146 -15.36 7.48 24.53
CA ASP A 146 -14.19 6.69 24.09
C ASP A 146 -14.08 5.36 24.87
N ASN A 147 -14.40 5.36 26.17
CA ASN A 147 -14.44 4.15 26.98
C ASN A 147 -15.60 3.23 26.58
N LEU A 148 -16.77 3.79 26.21
CA LEU A 148 -17.90 3.02 25.72
C LEU A 148 -17.56 2.34 24.38
N LEU A 149 -16.93 3.07 23.46
CA LEU A 149 -16.48 2.57 22.15
C LEU A 149 -15.43 1.45 22.28
N LYS A 150 -14.55 1.53 23.30
CA LYS A 150 -13.52 0.52 23.58
C LYS A 150 -14.02 -0.66 24.43
N SER A 151 -15.26 -0.62 24.89
CA SER A 151 -15.79 -1.66 25.76
C SER A 151 -16.26 -2.88 24.97
N ASN A 152 -16.22 -4.06 25.61
CA ASN A 152 -16.77 -5.31 25.06
C ASN A 152 -18.28 -5.24 24.75
N LEU A 153 -18.96 -4.16 25.16
CA LEU A 153 -20.36 -3.93 24.85
C LEU A 153 -20.57 -3.57 23.38
N MET A 154 -19.55 -3.12 22.65
CA MET A 154 -19.59 -2.86 21.21
C MET A 154 -18.80 -3.90 20.40
N PRO A 155 -19.31 -5.14 20.20
CA PRO A 155 -18.66 -6.19 19.41
C PRO A 155 -18.11 -5.73 18.06
N THR A 156 -18.82 -4.85 17.37
CA THR A 156 -18.37 -4.24 16.11
C THR A 156 -17.16 -3.34 16.34
N THR A 157 -17.20 -2.41 17.29
CA THR A 157 -16.06 -1.51 17.57
C THR A 157 -14.84 -2.27 18.12
N GLN A 158 -15.08 -3.33 18.92
CA GLN A 158 -14.03 -4.22 19.40
C GLN A 158 -13.35 -4.98 18.26
N LYS A 159 -14.12 -5.56 17.33
CA LYS A 159 -13.56 -6.20 16.12
C LYS A 159 -12.77 -5.22 15.25
N ALA A 160 -13.26 -3.98 15.09
CA ALA A 160 -12.54 -2.94 14.37
C ALA A 160 -11.21 -2.59 15.05
N PHE A 161 -11.22 -2.49 16.39
CA PHE A 161 -10.03 -2.21 17.18
C PHE A 161 -9.01 -3.36 17.10
N GLU A 162 -9.45 -4.61 17.24
CA GLU A 162 -8.61 -5.80 17.09
C GLU A 162 -8.01 -5.90 15.69
N GLN A 163 -8.80 -5.62 14.66
CA GLN A 163 -8.33 -5.58 13.28
C GLN A 163 -7.31 -4.45 13.05
N ALA A 164 -7.53 -3.27 13.64
CA ALA A 164 -6.58 -2.16 13.58
C ALA A 164 -5.25 -2.50 14.28
N GLN A 165 -5.30 -3.15 15.46
CA GLN A 165 -4.11 -3.64 16.16
C GLN A 165 -3.36 -4.70 15.34
N HIS A 166 -4.08 -5.63 14.72
CA HIS A 166 -3.50 -6.64 13.86
C HIS A 166 -2.80 -6.01 12.63
N VAL A 167 -3.45 -5.04 11.97
CA VAL A 167 -2.83 -4.30 10.85
C VAL A 167 -1.62 -3.52 11.31
N LYS A 168 -1.67 -2.87 12.48
CA LYS A 168 -0.52 -2.15 13.07
C LYS A 168 0.67 -3.09 13.28
N LYS A 169 0.43 -4.30 13.79
CA LYS A 169 1.48 -5.31 13.96
C LYS A 169 2.08 -5.75 12.61
N LEU A 170 1.24 -6.08 11.64
CA LEU A 170 1.71 -6.45 10.30
C LEU A 170 2.52 -5.33 9.63
N MET A 171 2.10 -4.07 9.77
CA MET A 171 2.87 -2.93 9.25
C MET A 171 4.24 -2.82 9.92
N ALA A 172 4.33 -3.04 11.24
CA ALA A 172 5.62 -3.02 11.93
C ALA A 172 6.54 -4.16 11.47
N GLU A 173 5.99 -5.36 11.25
CA GLU A 173 6.74 -6.50 10.70
C GLU A 173 7.24 -6.25 9.27
N GLU A 174 6.38 -5.73 8.39
CA GLU A 174 6.76 -5.37 7.02
C GLU A 174 7.78 -4.21 7.00
N GLN A 175 7.63 -3.22 7.88
CA GLN A 175 8.62 -2.14 8.01
C GLN A 175 9.99 -2.67 8.46
N SER A 176 10.03 -3.65 9.36
CA SER A 176 11.26 -4.33 9.76
C SER A 176 11.92 -5.05 8.58
N LYS A 177 11.14 -5.74 7.74
CA LYS A 177 11.65 -6.38 6.51
C LYS A 177 12.23 -5.36 5.53
N VAL A 178 11.57 -4.23 5.36
CA VAL A 178 12.07 -3.13 4.51
C VAL A 178 13.39 -2.59 5.05
N ASN A 179 13.49 -2.34 6.35
CA ASN A 179 14.72 -1.86 6.97
C ASN A 179 15.88 -2.85 6.78
N ASN A 180 15.63 -4.15 6.98
CA ASN A 180 16.62 -5.20 6.71
C ASN A 180 17.03 -5.23 5.24
N GLY A 181 16.07 -5.09 4.32
CA GLY A 181 16.35 -5.00 2.88
C GLY A 181 17.23 -3.80 2.50
N ILE A 182 17.01 -2.63 3.13
CA ILE A 182 17.85 -1.44 2.92
C ILE A 182 19.29 -1.69 3.36
N VAL A 183 19.49 -2.35 4.51
CA VAL A 183 20.83 -2.72 5.00
C VAL A 183 21.50 -3.70 4.04
N ASP A 184 20.77 -4.72 3.56
CA ASP A 184 21.29 -5.71 2.61
C ASP A 184 21.69 -5.09 1.26
N VAL A 185 20.88 -4.17 0.73
CA VAL A 185 21.19 -3.44 -0.50
C VAL A 185 22.40 -2.55 -0.30
N SER A 186 22.48 -1.83 0.82
CA SER A 186 23.62 -0.96 1.14
C SER A 186 24.92 -1.77 1.24
N THR A 187 24.87 -2.93 1.91
CA THR A 187 26.03 -3.83 2.07
C THR A 187 26.45 -4.43 0.74
N LYS A 188 25.50 -4.82 -0.13
CA LYS A 188 25.80 -5.30 -1.48
C LYS A 188 26.36 -4.18 -2.38
N ALA A 189 25.85 -2.96 -2.26
CA ALA A 189 26.36 -1.80 -2.99
C ALA A 189 27.81 -1.47 -2.59
N GLU A 190 28.15 -1.55 -1.31
CA GLU A 190 29.54 -1.41 -0.84
C GLU A 190 30.46 -2.52 -1.35
N LYS A 191 30.01 -3.78 -1.32
CA LYS A 191 30.76 -4.90 -1.91
C LYS A 191 30.96 -4.77 -3.42
N LEU A 192 30.01 -4.17 -4.13
CA LEU A 192 30.17 -3.90 -5.57
C LEU A 192 31.17 -2.78 -5.83
N ARG A 193 31.19 -1.74 -4.99
CA ARG A 193 32.19 -0.67 -5.06
C ARG A 193 33.62 -1.16 -4.79
N SER A 194 33.81 -2.17 -3.94
CA SER A 194 35.13 -2.74 -3.67
C SER A 194 35.66 -3.67 -4.77
N VAL A 195 34.78 -4.24 -5.60
CA VAL A 195 35.17 -5.21 -6.66
C VAL A 195 35.37 -4.54 -8.02
N LYS A 196 34.70 -3.42 -8.32
CA LYS A 196 34.89 -2.64 -9.58
C LYS A 196 34.69 -1.13 -9.35
N PRO A 197 35.76 -0.37 -9.01
CA PRO A 197 35.66 1.08 -8.76
C PRO A 197 35.28 1.89 -10.01
N ASP A 198 35.59 1.40 -11.22
CA ASP A 198 35.44 2.18 -12.47
C ASP A 198 34.03 2.19 -13.08
N LEU A 199 33.06 1.43 -12.54
CA LEU A 199 31.68 1.38 -13.07
C LEU A 199 30.68 2.27 -12.30
N VAL A 200 31.13 2.99 -11.25
CA VAL A 200 30.26 3.80 -10.38
C VAL A 200 30.74 5.24 -10.31
N ALA A 201 31.14 5.82 -11.43
CA ALA A 201 31.42 7.25 -11.53
C ALA A 201 30.15 8.04 -11.94
N THR A 202 29.06 7.90 -11.17
CA THR A 202 27.96 8.90 -11.04
C THR A 202 26.92 8.39 -10.04
N SER A 203 27.25 8.46 -8.75
CA SER A 203 26.28 8.71 -7.66
C SER A 203 27.05 8.63 -6.34
N SER A 204 27.59 9.78 -5.94
CA SER A 204 28.16 9.95 -4.61
C SER A 204 27.10 9.59 -3.55
N PRO A 205 27.38 8.67 -2.62
CA PRO A 205 26.55 8.44 -1.45
C PRO A 205 26.87 9.53 -0.42
N ALA A 206 26.33 10.73 -0.60
CA ALA A 206 26.36 11.73 0.45
C ALA A 206 25.33 11.33 1.53
N THR A 207 25.83 10.90 2.69
CA THR A 207 25.34 11.31 4.02
C THR A 207 23.85 11.06 4.37
N VAL A 208 23.35 9.83 4.25
CA VAL A 208 21.91 9.50 4.47
C VAL A 208 21.44 9.53 5.95
N SER A 209 22.33 9.66 6.94
CA SER A 209 21.94 9.59 8.36
C SER A 209 21.56 10.94 8.99
N GLY A 210 22.20 12.06 8.60
CA GLY A 210 21.94 13.38 9.20
C GLY A 210 20.85 14.20 8.51
N GLU A 211 20.76 14.13 7.18
CA GLU A 211 19.79 14.94 6.41
C GLU A 211 18.35 14.46 6.59
N ASN A 212 18.13 13.14 6.74
CA ASN A 212 16.80 12.57 6.95
C ASN A 212 16.19 12.96 8.31
N GLN A 213 16.99 13.03 9.38
CA GLN A 213 16.50 13.50 10.69
C GLN A 213 16.19 15.00 10.69
N SER A 214 17.00 15.81 10.02
CA SER A 214 16.77 17.26 9.86
C SER A 214 15.50 17.55 9.05
N GLN A 215 15.31 16.83 7.93
CA GLN A 215 14.11 16.94 7.10
C GLN A 215 12.85 16.44 7.83
N LYS A 216 12.96 15.36 8.59
CA LYS A 216 11.89 14.84 9.45
C LYS A 216 11.48 15.82 10.54
N ALA A 217 12.44 16.39 11.26
CA ALA A 217 12.18 17.41 12.29
C ALA A 217 11.54 18.68 11.71
N SER A 218 11.96 19.08 10.51
CA SER A 218 11.35 20.19 9.76
C SER A 218 9.89 19.87 9.36
N ALA A 219 9.63 18.66 8.85
CA ALA A 219 8.29 18.21 8.49
C ALA A 219 7.34 18.13 9.69
N ILE A 220 7.79 17.58 10.83
CA ILE A 220 7.02 17.53 12.09
C ILE A 220 6.66 18.94 12.55
N LYS A 221 7.62 19.87 12.56
CA LYS A 221 7.38 21.27 12.91
C LYS A 221 6.36 21.92 11.98
N LYS A 222 6.47 21.66 10.67
CA LYS A 222 5.52 22.18 9.66
C LYS A 222 4.10 21.67 9.90
N TYR A 223 3.91 20.36 10.07
CA TYR A 223 2.59 19.77 10.30
C TYR A 223 1.97 20.23 11.63
N LYS A 224 2.75 20.31 12.72
CA LYS A 224 2.27 20.86 13.99
C LYS A 224 1.90 22.34 13.89
N HIS A 225 2.65 23.12 13.11
CA HIS A 225 2.35 24.53 12.89
C HIS A 225 1.07 24.71 12.06
N GLU A 226 0.90 23.93 10.99
CA GLU A 226 -0.32 23.95 10.17
C GLU A 226 -1.55 23.50 10.97
N ALA A 227 -1.45 22.44 11.77
CA ALA A 227 -2.52 22.01 12.67
C ALA A 227 -2.94 23.12 13.64
N LYS A 228 -1.98 23.83 14.25
CA LYS A 228 -2.26 24.99 15.12
C LYS A 228 -2.94 26.13 14.37
N LYS A 229 -2.57 26.39 13.12
CA LYS A 229 -3.21 27.41 12.28
C LYS A 229 -4.66 27.03 11.98
N VAL A 230 -4.89 25.80 11.54
CA VAL A 230 -6.24 25.27 11.26
C VAL A 230 -7.11 25.29 12.52
N LYS A 231 -6.54 24.96 13.70
CA LYS A 231 -7.25 25.05 14.99
C LYS A 231 -7.69 26.48 15.35
N LYS A 232 -6.87 27.49 15.02
CA LYS A 232 -7.28 28.91 15.17
C LYS A 232 -8.44 29.25 14.23
N GLU A 233 -8.41 28.77 13.00
CA GLU A 233 -9.50 28.97 12.02
C GLU A 233 -10.79 28.30 12.50
N VAL A 234 -10.72 27.09 13.07
CA VAL A 234 -11.87 26.42 13.71
C VAL A 234 -12.43 27.27 14.85
N ASN A 235 -11.57 27.77 15.75
CA ASN A 235 -12.00 28.60 16.87
C ASN A 235 -12.66 29.92 16.41
N ASN A 236 -12.17 30.52 15.33
CA ASN A 236 -12.77 31.73 14.77
C ASN A 236 -14.18 31.45 14.23
N VAL A 237 -14.36 30.35 13.47
CA VAL A 237 -15.69 29.96 12.96
C VAL A 237 -16.65 29.60 14.12
N LEU A 238 -16.14 28.97 15.19
CA LEU A 238 -16.94 28.71 16.39
C LEU A 238 -17.34 30.01 17.12
N ALA A 239 -16.46 31.01 17.14
CA ALA A 239 -16.76 32.32 17.69
C ALA A 239 -17.81 33.07 16.85
N GLU A 240 -17.71 33.02 15.52
CA GLU A 240 -18.72 33.58 14.59
C GLU A 240 -20.11 32.94 14.79
N ILE A 241 -20.18 31.62 15.01
CA ILE A 241 -21.43 30.93 15.36
C ILE A 241 -21.95 31.39 16.72
N SER A 242 -21.07 31.52 17.71
CA SER A 242 -21.45 31.90 19.08
C SER A 242 -21.91 33.35 19.19
N ASN A 243 -21.38 34.22 18.34
CA ASN A 243 -21.78 35.62 18.21
C ASN A 243 -23.07 35.79 17.39
N GLY A 244 -23.54 34.74 16.70
CA GLY A 244 -24.73 34.76 15.87
C GLY A 244 -24.52 35.35 14.47
N ASP A 245 -23.27 35.58 14.06
CA ASP A 245 -22.92 36.15 12.75
C ASP A 245 -23.20 35.17 11.60
N ILE A 246 -23.14 33.85 11.88
CA ILE A 246 -23.32 32.78 10.90
C ILE A 246 -24.04 31.60 11.55
N THR A 247 -24.96 30.96 10.84
CA THR A 247 -25.65 29.77 11.36
C THR A 247 -24.79 28.51 11.22
N PHE A 248 -24.94 27.57 12.15
CA PHE A 248 -24.21 26.28 12.09
C PHE A 248 -24.42 25.53 10.76
N SER A 249 -25.60 25.67 10.14
CA SER A 249 -25.93 25.04 8.86
C SER A 249 -25.06 25.58 7.71
N GLU A 250 -24.79 26.88 7.69
CA GLU A 250 -24.01 27.54 6.63
C GLU A 250 -22.52 27.22 6.73
N CYS A 251 -22.00 26.98 7.93
CA CYS A 251 -20.58 26.70 8.16
C CYS A 251 -20.27 25.20 8.37
N LYS A 252 -21.26 24.31 8.40
CA LYS A 252 -21.08 22.86 8.68
C LYS A 252 -20.02 22.22 7.78
N GLU A 253 -20.11 22.41 6.47
CA GLU A 253 -19.17 21.80 5.52
C GLU A 253 -17.74 22.37 5.69
N LYS A 254 -17.63 23.67 5.96
CA LYS A 254 -16.37 24.35 6.25
C LYS A 254 -15.73 23.81 7.53
N LEU A 255 -16.51 23.67 8.60
CA LEU A 255 -16.07 23.09 9.88
C LEU A 255 -15.62 21.64 9.72
N THR A 256 -16.36 20.81 8.99
CA THR A 256 -15.96 19.42 8.72
C THR A 256 -14.62 19.37 8.01
N LYS A 257 -14.43 20.13 6.92
CA LYS A 257 -13.15 20.18 6.18
C LYS A 257 -11.99 20.69 7.04
N LEU A 258 -12.24 21.68 7.91
CA LEU A 258 -11.23 22.19 8.83
C LEU A 258 -10.84 21.15 9.89
N TYR A 259 -11.80 20.42 10.46
CA TYR A 259 -11.52 19.33 11.40
C TYR A 259 -10.77 18.18 10.74
N GLU A 260 -11.20 17.73 9.56
CA GLU A 260 -10.51 16.69 8.78
C GLU A 260 -9.06 17.09 8.50
N LYS A 261 -8.84 18.33 8.05
CA LYS A 261 -7.50 18.86 7.82
C LYS A 261 -6.67 18.93 9.10
N MET A 262 -7.25 19.35 10.21
CA MET A 262 -6.56 19.41 11.51
C MET A 262 -6.11 18.02 11.95
N TYR A 263 -7.02 17.04 11.96
CA TYR A 263 -6.71 15.67 12.38
C TYR A 263 -5.69 15.01 11.46
N LEU A 264 -5.81 15.19 10.15
CA LEU A 264 -4.83 14.66 9.20
C LEU A 264 -3.42 15.20 9.45
N MET A 265 -3.29 16.50 9.76
CA MET A 265 -1.99 17.12 10.04
C MET A 265 -1.42 16.69 11.41
N GLU A 266 -2.28 16.53 12.43
CA GLU A 266 -1.89 16.02 13.75
C GLU A 266 -1.44 14.54 13.67
N GLU A 267 -2.21 13.69 12.98
CA GLU A 267 -1.82 12.29 12.78
C GLU A 267 -0.56 12.16 11.91
N SER A 268 -0.41 12.97 10.88
CA SER A 268 0.82 12.98 10.05
C SER A 268 2.05 13.38 10.87
N ALA A 269 1.92 14.34 11.78
CA ALA A 269 2.98 14.71 12.71
C ALA A 269 3.28 13.58 13.70
N GLN A 270 2.26 12.94 14.26
CA GLN A 270 2.39 11.84 15.21
C GLN A 270 3.04 10.60 14.57
N MET A 271 2.63 10.22 13.34
CA MET A 271 3.24 9.10 12.62
C MET A 271 4.72 9.37 12.29
N LEU A 272 5.09 10.63 12.05
CA LEU A 272 6.49 10.99 11.89
C LEU A 272 7.23 10.97 13.24
N GLU A 273 6.63 11.39 14.35
CA GLU A 273 7.24 11.28 15.68
C GLU A 273 7.44 9.83 16.11
N ASP A 274 6.45 8.96 15.91
CA ASP A 274 6.50 7.55 16.29
C ASP A 274 7.52 6.73 15.47
N ARG A 275 7.95 7.25 14.31
CA ARG A 275 9.05 6.69 13.50
C ARG A 275 10.45 6.87 14.12
N ASN A 276 10.59 7.20 15.41
CA ASN A 276 11.88 7.51 16.06
C ASN A 276 12.51 6.39 16.88
N ASP A 277 11.90 5.22 17.02
CA ASP A 277 12.59 4.05 17.58
C ASP A 277 12.77 3.02 16.46
N ILE A 278 13.99 2.98 15.90
CA ILE A 278 14.74 1.86 15.24
C ILE A 278 15.83 2.47 14.35
#